data_AF-I3UAA2-F1
#
_entry.id   AF-I3UAA2-F1
#
_cell.length_a   1.000
_cell.length_b   1.000
_cell.length_c   1.000
_cell.angle_alpha   90.00
_cell.angle_beta   90.00
_cell.angle_gamma   90.00
#
_symmetry.space_group_name_H-M   'P 1'
#
loop_
_entity.id
_entity.type
_entity.pdbx_description
1 polymer ?
#
loop_
_entity_poly.entity_id
_entity_poly.type
_entity_poly.pdbx_seq_one_letter_code
_entity_poly.pdbx_strand_id
1 'polypeptide(L)'
;MIEFENVNKWYDKYHALVDVTETVARGEVVVVCGPSGSGKSTLIRTINRLEPIQAGHIRVNGQDIHDKSIDLNAFRSGIGFVFQQFNLFPHLSALENCTLAPMHLRGLSAKAAREKALSLLDRVGLAHKADAMPDALSGGQQQRVAIARALAMEPPLMLFDEPTSSLDPEMVGEVLLVMRDLARDGMTMVCVTHEMGFAREVADRILFMDAGKMLERATPDDFFNRPQHPRLPSFSPIYARLSPGRYNSGLPGHDDNWNNLALAPAVAIAVVCELPGAGSSTIHSIKTMTYTSAPHAALPIIDVSALITDSSPKALQTVADHIRNACRAHGFFYVSGHGVQMPLIQRLDALSRQFFALDVQEKMRWRMALGGRAWRGYFPLGGELTSGRPDWKEGLYLGTELADDHPLVQAGTPVHGRNLFPDIPDLRQTILQYMEAVTALGHALMRGIALSLALPADYFARRYTADPLILFRIFNYPTQEVPKDMDVQWGVGEHTDYGLLTILLQDQIGGLQVKTPGGWVDATPVPGTFICNIGDMLERMTGGWYRSTAHRVIRNTSGHDRLSFPLFFDPNYFAQVQPIEGLPAVPDPDDSASRWDKANVHAFNGIYGDYLLNKVSRVFPQLRQEVL
;
A
#
# COMPACT_ATOMS: atom_id res chain seq x y z
N MET A 1 -10.37 -15.70 31.85
CA MET A 1 -9.40 -16.29 30.91
C MET A 1 -8.31 -15.28 30.62
N ILE A 2 -8.67 -14.07 30.17
CA ILE A 2 -7.77 -12.93 30.02
C ILE A 2 -8.25 -11.83 30.96
N GLU A 3 -7.32 -11.15 31.63
CA GLU A 3 -7.61 -10.02 32.50
C GLU A 3 -6.60 -8.90 32.20
N PHE A 4 -7.11 -7.71 31.93
CA PHE A 4 -6.35 -6.46 31.81
C PHE A 4 -6.66 -5.59 33.03
N GLU A 5 -5.63 -5.09 33.69
CA GLU A 5 -5.75 -4.23 34.86
C GLU A 5 -4.92 -2.95 34.63
N ASN A 6 -5.61 -1.84 34.35
CA ASN A 6 -5.04 -0.50 34.13
C ASN A 6 -3.87 -0.50 33.14
N VAL A 7 -4.02 -1.22 32.03
CA VAL A 7 -2.96 -1.44 31.05
C VAL A 7 -2.72 -0.17 30.24
N ASN A 8 -1.46 0.24 30.21
CA ASN A 8 -1.01 1.39 29.44
C ASN A 8 0.18 1.03 28.53
N LYS A 9 0.09 1.48 27.26
CA LYS A 9 1.10 1.25 26.21
C LYS A 9 1.44 2.55 25.50
N TRP A 10 2.72 2.86 25.42
CA TRP A 10 3.24 3.96 24.61
C TRP A 10 4.14 3.46 23.48
N TYR A 11 4.10 4.18 22.36
CA TYR A 11 5.12 4.19 21.32
C TYR A 11 5.71 5.60 21.29
N ASP A 12 6.92 5.75 21.84
CA ASP A 12 7.53 7.06 22.08
C ASP A 12 6.58 8.01 22.82
N LYS A 13 6.12 9.07 22.17
CA LYS A 13 5.19 10.07 22.72
C LYS A 13 3.72 9.68 22.55
N TYR A 14 3.41 8.67 21.75
CA TYR A 14 2.04 8.26 21.46
C TYR A 14 1.52 7.26 22.48
N HIS A 15 0.42 7.59 23.15
CA HIS A 15 -0.24 6.74 24.14
C HIS A 15 -1.30 5.86 23.46
N ALA A 16 -0.94 4.62 23.11
CA ALA A 16 -1.73 3.73 22.29
C ALA A 16 -2.79 2.92 23.06
N LEU A 17 -2.55 2.60 24.33
CA LEU A 17 -3.54 2.02 25.25
C LEU A 17 -3.53 2.87 26.51
N VAL A 18 -4.70 3.35 26.94
CA VAL A 18 -4.86 4.29 28.06
C VAL A 18 -5.80 3.69 29.10
N ASP A 19 -5.24 3.30 30.24
CA ASP A 19 -5.95 2.74 31.40
C ASP A 19 -6.94 1.62 31.01
N VAL A 20 -6.50 0.70 30.15
CA VAL A 20 -7.37 -0.38 29.66
C VAL A 20 -7.55 -1.42 30.75
N THR A 21 -8.78 -1.53 31.25
CA THR A 21 -9.23 -2.56 32.19
C THR A 21 -10.37 -3.33 31.57
N GLU A 22 -10.19 -4.65 31.44
CA GLU A 22 -11.10 -5.52 30.71
C GLU A 22 -10.92 -7.00 31.08
N THR A 23 -11.96 -7.82 30.89
CA THR A 23 -11.87 -9.26 31.13
C THR A 23 -12.54 -10.06 30.02
N VAL A 24 -11.90 -11.16 29.64
CA VAL A 24 -12.43 -12.15 28.69
C VAL A 24 -12.56 -13.50 29.42
N ALA A 25 -13.77 -14.04 29.46
CA ALA A 25 -14.10 -15.34 30.02
C ALA A 25 -13.67 -16.49 29.08
N ARG A 26 -13.63 -17.72 29.60
CA ARG A 26 -13.32 -18.90 28.77
C ARG A 26 -14.54 -19.20 27.89
N GLY A 27 -14.31 -19.43 26.60
CA GLY A 27 -15.35 -19.69 25.61
C GLY A 27 -16.08 -18.44 25.12
N GLU A 28 -15.68 -17.25 25.57
CA GLU A 28 -16.27 -15.98 25.14
C GLU A 28 -15.66 -15.53 23.79
N VAL A 29 -16.52 -15.03 22.90
CA VAL A 29 -16.16 -14.39 21.64
C VAL A 29 -16.30 -12.88 21.81
N VAL A 30 -15.16 -12.20 21.91
CA VAL A 30 -15.08 -10.75 22.08
C VAL A 30 -14.64 -10.09 20.78
N VAL A 31 -15.45 -9.18 20.24
CA VAL A 31 -15.07 -8.37 19.07
C VAL A 31 -14.62 -6.98 19.52
N VAL A 32 -13.46 -6.56 19.05
CA VAL A 32 -12.90 -5.23 19.31
C VAL A 32 -13.01 -4.38 18.03
N CYS A 33 -13.71 -3.26 18.10
CA CYS A 33 -13.96 -2.36 16.97
C CYS A 33 -13.66 -0.90 17.35
N GLY A 34 -13.52 -0.04 16.32
CA GLY A 34 -13.17 1.36 16.51
C GLY A 34 -12.33 1.94 15.37
N PRO A 35 -12.10 3.26 15.35
CA PRO A 35 -11.34 3.94 14.30
C PRO A 35 -9.92 3.40 14.13
N SER A 36 -9.35 3.59 12.95
CA SER A 36 -7.92 3.35 12.74
C SER A 36 -7.09 4.17 13.73
N GLY A 37 -6.03 3.56 14.27
CA GLY A 37 -5.21 4.18 15.32
C GLY A 37 -5.76 4.07 16.74
N SER A 38 -6.96 3.54 16.98
CA SER A 38 -7.55 3.50 18.33
C SER A 38 -6.91 2.52 19.33
N GLY A 39 -5.92 1.71 18.90
CA GLY A 39 -5.20 0.77 19.76
C GLY A 39 -5.66 -0.69 19.69
N LYS A 40 -6.60 -1.06 18.79
CA LYS A 40 -7.15 -2.43 18.69
C LYS A 40 -6.10 -3.53 18.49
N SER A 41 -5.28 -3.39 17.44
CA SER A 41 -4.19 -4.35 17.14
C SER A 41 -3.13 -4.34 18.24
N THR A 42 -2.83 -3.16 18.80
CA THR A 42 -1.93 -3.03 19.95
C THR A 42 -2.47 -3.81 21.16
N LEU A 43 -3.75 -3.69 21.49
CA LEU A 43 -4.39 -4.41 22.59
C LEU A 43 -4.18 -5.93 22.44
N ILE A 44 -4.57 -6.52 21.31
CA ILE A 44 -4.46 -7.97 21.15
C ILE A 44 -3.01 -8.46 21.06
N ARG A 45 -2.07 -7.65 20.53
CA ARG A 45 -0.64 -7.97 20.50
C ARG A 45 0.01 -7.95 21.88
N THR A 46 -0.54 -7.19 22.84
CA THR A 46 -0.06 -7.25 24.23
C THR A 46 -0.40 -8.58 24.91
N ILE A 47 -1.50 -9.24 24.53
CA ILE A 47 -1.95 -10.52 25.12
C ILE A 47 -0.93 -11.64 24.90
N ASN A 48 -0.35 -11.77 23.70
CA ASN A 48 0.67 -12.79 23.41
C ASN A 48 2.11 -12.27 23.58
N ARG A 49 2.28 -11.08 24.17
CA ARG A 49 3.59 -10.44 24.38
C ARG A 49 4.36 -10.12 23.09
N LEU A 50 3.70 -9.92 21.95
CA LEU A 50 4.35 -9.31 20.77
C LEU A 50 4.67 -7.83 21.01
N GLU A 51 3.88 -7.17 21.86
CA GLU A 51 4.10 -5.80 22.31
C GLU A 51 4.22 -5.77 23.84
N PRO A 52 5.26 -5.13 24.42
CA PRO A 52 5.36 -4.97 25.88
C PRO A 52 4.48 -3.82 26.36
N ILE A 53 3.92 -3.91 27.57
CA ILE A 53 3.25 -2.78 28.23
C ILE A 53 4.24 -2.02 29.13
N GLN A 54 3.98 -0.75 29.40
CA GLN A 54 4.79 0.05 30.34
C GLN A 54 4.16 0.17 31.72
N ALA A 55 2.84 0.09 31.83
CA ALA A 55 2.14 0.06 33.12
C ALA A 55 0.88 -0.81 33.06
N GLY A 56 0.42 -1.23 34.24
CA GLY A 56 -0.69 -2.17 34.42
C GLY A 56 -0.26 -3.64 34.37
N HIS A 57 -1.24 -4.53 34.41
CA HIS A 57 -1.03 -5.98 34.42
C HIS A 57 -1.91 -6.67 33.37
N ILE A 58 -1.38 -7.71 32.74
CA ILE A 58 -2.16 -8.61 31.89
C ILE A 58 -1.98 -10.02 32.44
N ARG A 59 -3.09 -10.68 32.78
CA ARG A 59 -3.09 -12.07 33.22
C ARG A 59 -3.79 -12.96 32.20
N VAL A 60 -3.19 -14.09 31.87
CA VAL A 60 -3.79 -15.13 31.02
C VAL A 60 -3.79 -16.43 31.81
N ASN A 61 -4.97 -17.05 31.97
CA ASN A 61 -5.19 -18.18 32.90
C ASN A 61 -4.72 -17.90 34.34
N GLY A 62 -4.86 -16.64 34.80
CA GLY A 62 -4.43 -16.22 36.14
C GLY A 62 -2.92 -15.98 36.30
N GLN A 63 -2.11 -16.28 35.27
CA GLN A 63 -0.68 -16.00 35.27
C GLN A 63 -0.40 -14.61 34.69
N ASP A 64 0.32 -13.76 35.42
CA ASP A 64 0.81 -12.48 34.89
C ASP A 64 1.86 -12.74 33.81
N ILE A 65 1.56 -12.31 32.59
CA ILE A 65 2.41 -12.55 31.42
C ILE A 65 3.65 -11.63 31.41
N HIS A 66 3.74 -10.70 32.36
CA HIS A 66 4.87 -9.83 32.62
C HIS A 66 5.78 -10.26 33.76
N ASP A 67 5.50 -11.38 34.42
CA ASP A 67 6.44 -12.00 35.34
C ASP A 67 7.73 -12.39 34.62
N LYS A 68 8.88 -12.11 35.24
CA LYS A 68 10.21 -12.46 34.70
C LYS A 68 10.45 -13.97 34.71
N SER A 69 9.69 -14.73 35.49
CA SER A 69 9.81 -16.19 35.56
C SER A 69 9.12 -16.93 34.42
N ILE A 70 8.37 -16.24 33.55
CA ILE A 70 7.64 -16.90 32.47
C ILE A 70 8.58 -17.26 31.30
N ASP A 71 8.52 -18.52 30.86
CA ASP A 71 9.06 -18.87 29.55
C ASP A 71 8.14 -18.30 28.47
N LEU A 72 8.56 -17.20 27.86
CA LEU A 72 7.80 -16.50 26.82
C LEU A 72 7.53 -17.36 25.59
N ASN A 73 8.44 -18.26 25.22
CA ASN A 73 8.27 -19.10 24.04
C ASN A 73 7.24 -20.20 24.32
N ALA A 74 7.33 -20.84 25.49
CA ALA A 74 6.32 -21.80 25.94
C ALA A 74 4.94 -21.14 26.07
N PHE A 75 4.87 -19.95 26.67
CA PHE A 75 3.63 -19.17 26.78
C PHE A 75 3.01 -18.86 25.42
N ARG A 76 3.79 -18.31 24.48
CA ARG A 76 3.33 -17.98 23.12
C ARG A 76 2.84 -19.20 22.35
N SER A 77 3.48 -20.36 22.56
CA SER A 77 3.05 -21.62 21.90
C SER A 77 1.65 -22.08 22.31
N GLY A 78 1.13 -21.57 23.43
CA GLY A 78 -0.22 -21.83 23.91
C GLY A 78 -1.27 -20.83 23.42
N ILE A 79 -0.92 -19.83 22.60
CA ILE A 79 -1.88 -18.84 22.08
C ILE A 79 -1.91 -18.92 20.56
N GLY A 80 -3.09 -19.13 20.00
CA GLY A 80 -3.30 -19.04 18.56
C GLY A 80 -3.38 -17.59 18.15
N PHE A 81 -2.57 -17.16 17.19
CA PHE A 81 -2.62 -15.81 16.65
C PHE A 81 -2.73 -15.86 15.13
N VAL A 82 -3.75 -15.21 14.60
CA VAL A 82 -4.02 -15.08 13.18
C VAL A 82 -3.92 -13.59 12.83
N PHE A 83 -2.90 -13.26 12.05
CA PHE A 83 -2.61 -11.89 11.64
C PHE A 83 -3.42 -11.49 10.41
N GLN A 84 -3.45 -10.18 10.14
CA GLN A 84 -3.97 -9.59 8.91
C GLN A 84 -3.23 -10.10 7.66
N GLN A 85 -1.92 -10.34 7.80
CA GLN A 85 -1.12 -11.02 6.79
C GLN A 85 -1.03 -12.52 7.11
N PHE A 86 -1.15 -13.39 6.10
CA PHE A 86 -1.18 -14.85 6.28
C PHE A 86 0.06 -15.39 7.02
N ASN A 87 1.21 -14.74 6.81
CA ASN A 87 2.51 -15.08 7.39
C ASN A 87 2.88 -16.57 7.21
N LEU A 88 2.44 -17.21 6.13
CA LEU A 88 2.82 -18.59 5.80
C LEU A 88 4.31 -18.64 5.43
N PHE A 89 4.98 -19.73 5.77
CA PHE A 89 6.35 -19.98 5.32
C PHE A 89 6.30 -20.27 3.82
N PRO A 90 6.91 -19.42 2.96
CA PRO A 90 6.72 -19.50 1.51
C PRO A 90 7.37 -20.73 0.87
N HIS A 91 8.31 -21.35 1.56
CA HIS A 91 9.04 -22.54 1.13
C HIS A 91 8.46 -23.85 1.68
N LEU A 92 7.30 -23.78 2.36
CA LEU A 92 6.60 -24.94 2.92
C LEU A 92 5.19 -25.01 2.33
N SER A 93 4.72 -26.21 2.01
CA SER A 93 3.33 -26.46 1.61
C SER A 93 2.33 -26.09 2.71
N ALA A 94 1.03 -26.08 2.39
CA ALA A 94 -0.03 -25.87 3.36
C ALA A 94 0.03 -26.88 4.52
N LEU A 95 0.31 -28.14 4.21
CA LEU A 95 0.49 -29.20 5.19
C LEU A 95 1.72 -28.94 6.07
N GLU A 96 2.86 -28.65 5.47
CA GLU A 96 4.11 -28.40 6.21
C GLU A 96 4.03 -27.17 7.11
N ASN A 97 3.33 -26.12 6.66
CA ASN A 97 3.01 -24.96 7.50
C ASN A 97 2.26 -25.35 8.77
N CYS A 98 1.39 -26.36 8.71
CA CYS A 98 0.61 -26.84 9.84
C CYS A 98 1.34 -27.90 10.70
N THR A 99 2.31 -28.63 10.15
CA THR A 99 3.04 -29.68 10.89
C THR A 99 4.28 -29.17 11.63
N LEU A 100 4.89 -28.08 11.17
CA LEU A 100 6.18 -27.57 11.67
C LEU A 100 6.16 -27.35 13.20
N ALA A 101 5.26 -26.50 13.70
CA ALA A 101 5.22 -26.15 15.12
C ALA A 101 4.86 -27.35 16.02
N PRO A 102 3.86 -28.20 15.71
CA PRO A 102 3.58 -29.41 16.50
C PRO A 102 4.78 -30.37 16.61
N MET A 103 5.56 -30.53 15.54
CA MET A 103 6.76 -31.38 15.57
C MET A 103 7.86 -30.78 16.43
N HIS A 104 8.19 -29.50 16.22
CA HIS A 104 9.34 -28.87 16.87
C HIS A 104 9.09 -28.41 18.31
N LEU A 105 7.87 -27.97 18.62
CA LEU A 105 7.54 -27.38 19.94
C LEU A 105 6.79 -28.35 20.86
N ARG A 106 6.05 -29.32 20.30
CA ARG A 106 5.31 -30.33 21.08
C ARG A 106 5.85 -31.75 20.93
N GLY A 107 6.90 -31.96 20.13
CA GLY A 107 7.54 -33.26 19.96
C GLY A 107 6.65 -34.32 19.30
N LEU A 108 5.62 -33.91 18.54
CA LEU A 108 4.79 -34.87 17.82
C LEU A 108 5.63 -35.59 16.76
N SER A 109 5.40 -36.89 16.58
CA SER A 109 5.99 -37.63 15.47
C SER A 109 5.50 -37.05 14.14
N ALA A 110 6.32 -37.14 13.09
CA ALA A 110 5.95 -36.67 11.76
C ALA A 110 4.61 -37.25 11.28
N LYS A 111 4.33 -38.52 11.60
CA LYS A 111 3.05 -39.18 11.30
C LYS A 111 1.88 -38.52 12.03
N ALA A 112 1.97 -38.36 13.35
CA ALA A 112 0.91 -37.77 14.15
C ALA A 112 0.67 -36.28 13.78
N ALA A 113 1.74 -35.53 13.53
CA ALA A 113 1.64 -34.15 13.07
C ALA A 113 0.94 -34.05 11.71
N ARG A 114 1.30 -34.92 10.76
CA ARG A 114 0.66 -34.97 9.43
C ARG A 114 -0.82 -35.32 9.52
N GLU A 115 -1.19 -36.35 10.29
CA GLU A 115 -2.60 -36.74 10.48
C GLU A 115 -3.44 -35.58 11.06
N LYS A 116 -2.91 -34.92 12.08
CA LYS A 116 -3.54 -33.75 12.70
C LYS A 116 -3.67 -32.57 11.73
N ALA A 117 -2.60 -32.25 11.02
CA ALA A 117 -2.59 -31.16 10.05
C ALA A 117 -3.57 -31.40 8.90
N LEU A 118 -3.67 -32.64 8.39
CA LEU A 118 -4.66 -33.01 7.37
C LEU A 118 -6.09 -32.85 7.89
N SER A 119 -6.37 -33.28 9.12
CA SER A 119 -7.70 -33.09 9.74
C SER A 119 -8.05 -31.60 9.89
N LEU A 120 -7.09 -30.75 10.24
CA LEU A 120 -7.31 -29.30 10.34
C LEU A 120 -7.48 -28.63 8.98
N LEU A 121 -6.70 -29.05 7.98
CA LEU A 121 -6.87 -28.59 6.61
C LEU A 121 -8.23 -29.00 6.06
N ASP A 122 -8.70 -30.21 6.35
CA ASP A 122 -10.05 -30.67 6.00
C ASP A 122 -11.13 -29.81 6.66
N ARG A 123 -11.00 -29.54 7.96
CA ARG A 123 -11.92 -28.67 8.71
C ARG A 123 -12.03 -27.27 8.11
N VAL A 124 -10.95 -26.73 7.56
CA VAL A 124 -10.99 -25.42 6.86
C VAL A 124 -11.25 -25.55 5.35
N GLY A 125 -11.63 -26.72 4.85
CA GLY A 125 -12.00 -26.95 3.45
C GLY A 125 -10.82 -26.99 2.45
N LEU A 126 -9.63 -27.37 2.91
CA LEU A 126 -8.36 -27.35 2.16
C LEU A 126 -7.61 -28.68 2.13
N ALA A 127 -8.24 -29.80 2.50
CA ALA A 127 -7.59 -31.13 2.42
C ALA A 127 -7.03 -31.42 1.01
N HIS A 128 -7.77 -31.06 -0.05
CA HIS A 128 -7.37 -31.24 -1.45
C HIS A 128 -6.21 -30.31 -1.91
N LYS A 129 -5.78 -29.37 -1.05
CA LYS A 129 -4.68 -28.42 -1.28
C LYS A 129 -3.53 -28.63 -0.30
N ALA A 130 -3.47 -29.76 0.41
CA ALA A 130 -2.46 -30.02 1.43
C ALA A 130 -1.02 -29.82 0.93
N ASP A 131 -0.72 -30.28 -0.29
CA ASP A 131 0.62 -30.18 -0.89
C ASP A 131 0.85 -28.87 -1.67
N ALA A 132 -0.13 -27.95 -1.69
CA ALA A 132 0.01 -26.68 -2.41
C ALA A 132 0.94 -25.72 -1.66
N MET A 133 1.81 -25.06 -2.41
CA MET A 133 2.66 -23.99 -1.91
C MET A 133 1.85 -22.68 -1.75
N PRO A 134 2.24 -21.74 -0.87
CA PRO A 134 1.46 -20.54 -0.59
C PRO A 134 1.17 -19.67 -1.82
N ASP A 135 2.08 -19.61 -2.78
CA ASP A 135 1.93 -18.90 -4.06
C ASP A 135 0.86 -19.52 -4.98
N ALA A 136 0.52 -20.80 -4.79
CA ALA A 136 -0.53 -21.51 -5.50
C ALA A 136 -1.91 -21.44 -4.81
N LEU A 137 -2.03 -20.70 -3.71
CA LEU A 137 -3.26 -20.53 -2.92
C LEU A 137 -3.80 -19.10 -3.05
N SER A 138 -5.13 -18.95 -3.15
CA SER A 138 -5.76 -17.63 -3.08
C SER A 138 -5.59 -17.01 -1.69
N GLY A 139 -5.78 -15.69 -1.55
CA GLY A 139 -5.67 -15.02 -0.24
C GLY A 139 -6.57 -15.65 0.83
N GLY A 140 -7.84 -15.94 0.50
CA GLY A 140 -8.76 -16.62 1.42
C GLY A 140 -8.31 -18.03 1.80
N GLN A 141 -7.72 -18.77 0.85
CA GLN A 141 -7.15 -20.08 1.12
C GLN A 141 -5.91 -19.98 2.03
N GLN A 142 -5.01 -19.02 1.78
CA GLN A 142 -3.84 -18.79 2.62
C GLN A 142 -4.25 -18.41 4.06
N GLN A 143 -5.29 -17.59 4.22
CA GLN A 143 -5.81 -17.26 5.55
C GLN A 143 -6.38 -18.48 6.25
N ARG A 144 -7.14 -19.34 5.54
CA ARG A 144 -7.65 -20.60 6.09
C ARG A 144 -6.51 -21.55 6.50
N VAL A 145 -5.41 -21.63 5.74
CA VAL A 145 -4.20 -22.34 6.16
C VAL A 145 -3.60 -21.71 7.42
N ALA A 146 -3.55 -20.38 7.53
CA ALA A 146 -3.02 -19.69 8.70
C ALA A 146 -3.85 -20.00 9.97
N ILE A 147 -5.18 -20.08 9.83
CA ILE A 147 -6.09 -20.54 10.90
C ILE A 147 -5.79 -21.99 11.27
N ALA A 148 -5.72 -22.91 10.30
CA ALA A 148 -5.41 -24.31 10.54
C ALA A 148 -4.05 -24.49 11.25
N ARG A 149 -3.02 -23.73 10.85
CA ARG A 149 -1.70 -23.71 11.49
C ARG A 149 -1.78 -23.26 12.95
N ALA A 150 -2.52 -22.19 13.25
CA ALA A 150 -2.69 -21.73 14.62
C ALA A 150 -3.41 -22.79 15.47
N LEU A 151 -4.45 -23.43 14.92
CA LEU A 151 -5.19 -24.51 15.58
C LEU A 151 -4.36 -25.79 15.77
N ALA A 152 -3.32 -26.01 14.96
CA ALA A 152 -2.44 -27.17 15.08
C ALA A 152 -1.72 -27.21 16.44
N MET A 153 -1.58 -26.06 17.09
CA MET A 153 -1.05 -25.94 18.45
C MET A 153 -2.12 -26.09 19.54
N GLU A 154 -3.37 -26.49 19.22
CA GLU A 154 -4.49 -26.64 20.18
C GLU A 154 -4.56 -25.51 21.23
N PRO A 155 -4.64 -24.24 20.80
CA PRO A 155 -4.62 -23.15 21.74
C PRO A 155 -5.98 -23.04 22.47
N PRO A 156 -6.02 -22.76 23.78
CA PRO A 156 -7.25 -22.41 24.50
C PRO A 156 -7.83 -21.03 24.13
N LEU A 157 -7.08 -20.22 23.37
CA LEU A 157 -7.42 -18.86 22.97
C LEU A 157 -6.94 -18.60 21.54
N MET A 158 -7.83 -18.06 20.71
CA MET A 158 -7.52 -17.57 19.37
C MET A 158 -7.64 -16.04 19.31
N LEU A 159 -6.59 -15.38 18.85
CA LEU A 159 -6.53 -13.95 18.61
C LEU A 159 -6.56 -13.70 17.10
N PHE A 160 -7.46 -12.84 16.64
CA PHE A 160 -7.58 -12.47 15.23
C PHE A 160 -7.36 -10.96 15.07
N ASP A 161 -6.34 -10.58 14.31
CA ASP A 161 -6.03 -9.17 13.98
C ASP A 161 -6.44 -8.91 12.53
N GLU A 162 -7.67 -8.43 12.32
CA GLU A 162 -8.26 -8.15 11.00
C GLU A 162 -8.05 -9.28 9.97
N PRO A 163 -8.51 -10.51 10.25
CA PRO A 163 -8.18 -11.69 9.45
C PRO A 163 -8.75 -11.68 8.03
N THR A 164 -9.64 -10.74 7.72
CA THR A 164 -10.31 -10.62 6.42
C THR A 164 -9.91 -9.36 5.64
N SER A 165 -9.15 -8.43 6.23
CA SER A 165 -8.93 -7.12 5.60
C SER A 165 -7.98 -7.14 4.39
N SER A 166 -7.20 -8.21 4.22
CA SER A 166 -6.32 -8.43 3.06
C SER A 166 -6.97 -9.28 1.96
N LEU A 167 -8.28 -9.51 2.02
CA LEU A 167 -9.00 -10.45 1.13
C LEU A 167 -9.96 -9.71 0.19
N ASP A 168 -10.11 -10.25 -1.02
CA ASP A 168 -11.19 -9.84 -1.93
C ASP A 168 -12.56 -10.12 -1.29
N PRO A 169 -13.59 -9.28 -1.53
CA PRO A 169 -14.93 -9.45 -0.94
C PRO A 169 -15.54 -10.85 -1.14
N GLU A 170 -15.25 -11.50 -2.27
CA GLU A 170 -15.71 -12.86 -2.58
C GLU A 170 -15.11 -13.92 -1.64
N MET A 171 -13.89 -13.71 -1.14
CA MET A 171 -13.15 -14.66 -0.30
C MET A 171 -13.38 -14.44 1.21
N VAL A 172 -13.82 -13.24 1.62
CA VAL A 172 -14.12 -12.89 3.01
C VAL A 172 -15.11 -13.88 3.63
N GLY A 173 -16.14 -14.26 2.89
CA GLY A 173 -17.18 -15.18 3.35
C GLY A 173 -16.65 -16.53 3.82
N GLU A 174 -15.70 -17.12 3.08
CA GLU A 174 -15.13 -18.43 3.40
C GLU A 174 -14.32 -18.42 4.70
N VAL A 175 -13.59 -17.33 4.96
CA VAL A 175 -12.82 -17.16 6.20
C VAL A 175 -13.75 -16.91 7.38
N LEU A 176 -14.77 -16.07 7.20
CA LEU A 176 -15.78 -15.82 8.23
C LEU A 176 -16.56 -17.08 8.59
N LEU A 177 -16.85 -17.97 7.64
CA LEU A 177 -17.47 -19.27 7.91
C LEU A 177 -16.62 -20.12 8.87
N VAL A 178 -15.33 -20.26 8.60
CA VAL A 178 -14.42 -20.99 9.49
C VAL A 178 -14.40 -20.36 10.89
N MET A 179 -14.34 -19.04 10.99
CA MET A 179 -14.35 -18.34 12.28
C MET A 179 -15.67 -18.54 13.04
N ARG A 180 -16.82 -18.56 12.35
CA ARG A 180 -18.13 -18.85 12.94
C ARG A 180 -18.19 -20.26 13.50
N ASP A 181 -17.64 -21.24 12.78
CA ASP A 181 -17.60 -22.63 13.24
C ASP A 181 -16.74 -22.78 14.50
N LEU A 182 -15.58 -22.10 14.56
CA LEU A 182 -14.75 -22.05 15.77
C LEU A 182 -15.49 -21.43 16.97
N ALA A 183 -16.23 -20.34 16.75
CA ALA A 183 -17.04 -19.71 17.78
C ALA A 183 -18.14 -20.66 18.30
N ARG A 184 -18.86 -21.33 17.39
CA ARG A 184 -19.91 -22.30 17.74
C ARG A 184 -19.38 -23.49 18.54
N ASP A 185 -18.14 -23.90 18.28
CA ASP A 185 -17.46 -24.97 19.02
C ASP A 185 -16.99 -24.53 20.43
N GLY A 186 -17.27 -23.29 20.84
CA GLY A 186 -16.96 -22.75 22.17
C GLY A 186 -15.50 -22.32 22.33
N MET A 187 -14.81 -21.99 21.22
CA MET A 187 -13.46 -21.45 21.26
C MET A 187 -13.45 -20.06 21.91
N THR A 188 -12.53 -19.79 22.83
CA THR A 188 -12.30 -18.42 23.31
C THR A 188 -11.66 -17.60 22.19
N MET A 189 -12.27 -16.49 21.80
CA MET A 189 -11.83 -15.68 20.66
C MET A 189 -11.80 -14.19 21.01
N VAL A 190 -10.72 -13.50 20.63
CA VAL A 190 -10.69 -12.03 20.60
C VAL A 190 -10.41 -11.60 19.17
N CYS A 191 -11.37 -10.91 18.55
CA CYS A 191 -11.34 -10.58 17.14
C CYS A 191 -11.34 -9.06 16.93
N VAL A 192 -10.27 -8.51 16.38
CA VAL A 192 -10.26 -7.18 15.79
C VAL A 192 -10.77 -7.32 14.37
N THR A 193 -11.89 -6.68 14.04
CA THR A 193 -12.47 -6.78 12.70
C THR A 193 -13.38 -5.59 12.37
N HIS A 194 -13.52 -5.32 11.09
CA HIS A 194 -14.52 -4.40 10.53
C HIS A 194 -15.76 -5.13 9.99
N GLU A 195 -15.81 -6.46 10.07
CA GLU A 195 -16.93 -7.30 9.62
C GLU A 195 -18.08 -7.30 10.63
N MET A 196 -18.91 -6.26 10.60
CA MET A 196 -19.98 -6.08 11.59
C MET A 196 -21.09 -7.13 11.49
N GLY A 197 -21.28 -7.75 10.31
CA GLY A 197 -22.19 -8.88 10.16
C GLY A 197 -21.74 -10.09 10.98
N PHE A 198 -20.43 -10.37 11.00
CA PHE A 198 -19.84 -11.40 11.85
C PHE A 198 -19.98 -11.02 13.32
N ALA A 199 -19.62 -9.79 13.69
CA ALA A 199 -19.71 -9.32 15.07
C ALA A 199 -21.14 -9.42 15.63
N ARG A 200 -22.15 -9.10 14.80
CA ARG A 200 -23.55 -9.20 15.19
C ARG A 200 -24.01 -10.64 15.42
N GLU A 201 -23.50 -11.57 14.62
CA GLU A 201 -23.96 -12.96 14.63
C GLU A 201 -23.30 -13.81 15.72
N VAL A 202 -21.99 -13.62 15.96
CA VAL A 202 -21.23 -14.54 16.82
C VAL A 202 -20.55 -13.93 18.03
N ALA A 203 -20.48 -12.61 18.17
CA ALA A 203 -19.86 -12.04 19.35
C ALA A 203 -20.77 -12.18 20.56
N ASP A 204 -20.21 -12.56 21.71
CA ASP A 204 -20.91 -12.43 22.99
C ASP A 204 -20.88 -10.96 23.45
N ARG A 205 -19.75 -10.29 23.20
CA ARG A 205 -19.51 -8.90 23.58
C ARG A 205 -18.74 -8.14 22.51
N ILE A 206 -19.14 -6.89 22.31
CA ILE A 206 -18.47 -5.91 21.44
C ILE A 206 -17.85 -4.84 22.32
N LEU A 207 -16.56 -4.60 22.06
CA LEU A 207 -15.73 -3.61 22.72
C LEU A 207 -15.44 -2.48 21.73
N PHE A 208 -15.83 -1.26 22.07
CA PHE A 208 -15.52 -0.07 21.27
C PHE A 208 -14.35 0.68 21.85
N MET A 209 -13.29 0.80 21.05
CA MET A 209 -12.07 1.52 21.41
C MET A 209 -11.86 2.76 20.56
N ASP A 210 -11.49 3.86 21.20
CA ASP A 210 -11.08 5.09 20.53
C ASP A 210 -10.05 5.85 21.40
N ALA A 211 -9.08 6.49 20.74
CA ALA A 211 -7.96 7.18 21.39
C ALA A 211 -7.28 6.36 22.51
N GLY A 212 -7.12 5.06 22.30
CA GLY A 212 -6.50 4.12 23.24
C GLY A 212 -7.37 3.72 24.43
N LYS A 213 -8.61 4.23 24.55
CA LYS A 213 -9.53 3.97 25.67
C LYS A 213 -10.64 3.01 25.28
N MET A 214 -11.10 2.22 26.26
CA MET A 214 -12.29 1.37 26.13
C MET A 214 -13.55 2.18 26.46
N LEU A 215 -14.24 2.65 25.42
CA LEU A 215 -15.35 3.58 25.56
C LEU A 215 -16.70 2.89 25.76
N GLU A 216 -16.90 1.71 25.18
CA GLU A 216 -18.15 0.95 25.34
C GLU A 216 -17.88 -0.56 25.43
N ARG A 217 -18.72 -1.23 26.23
CA ARG A 217 -18.79 -2.67 26.40
C ARG A 217 -20.26 -3.03 26.29
N ALA A 218 -20.65 -3.73 25.23
CA ALA A 218 -22.05 -4.01 24.97
C ALA A 218 -22.24 -5.42 24.42
N THR A 219 -23.44 -5.98 24.61
CA THR A 219 -23.89 -7.11 23.79
C THR A 219 -24.03 -6.64 22.34
N PRO A 220 -23.99 -7.52 21.33
CA PRO A 220 -24.24 -7.08 19.96
C PRO A 220 -25.57 -6.35 19.78
N ASP A 221 -26.61 -6.81 20.46
CA ASP A 221 -27.94 -6.23 20.35
C ASP A 221 -28.00 -4.81 20.93
N ASP A 222 -27.37 -4.58 22.08
CA ASP A 222 -27.24 -3.23 22.63
C ASP A 222 -26.31 -2.35 21.78
N PHE A 223 -25.19 -2.90 21.28
CA PHE A 223 -24.24 -2.15 20.48
C PHE A 223 -24.85 -1.60 19.17
N PHE A 224 -25.62 -2.43 18.46
CA PHE A 224 -26.21 -2.05 17.16
C PHE A 224 -27.56 -1.34 17.28
N ASN A 225 -28.36 -1.62 18.31
CA ASN A 225 -29.70 -1.06 18.42
C ASN A 225 -29.83 0.02 19.52
N ARG A 226 -28.92 0.07 20.49
CA ARG A 226 -28.97 0.96 21.66
C ARG A 226 -27.57 1.45 22.11
N PRO A 227 -26.75 1.99 21.18
CA PRO A 227 -25.38 2.41 21.51
C PRO A 227 -25.40 3.44 22.65
N GLN A 228 -24.59 3.22 23.68
CA GLN A 228 -24.57 4.09 24.86
C GLN A 228 -23.62 5.26 24.70
N HIS A 229 -22.54 5.09 23.92
CA HIS A 229 -21.51 6.09 23.75
C HIS A 229 -21.84 7.05 22.59
N PRO A 230 -21.87 8.38 22.81
CA PRO A 230 -22.24 9.37 21.77
C PRO A 230 -21.39 9.33 20.50
N ARG A 231 -20.16 8.81 20.59
CA ARG A 231 -19.23 8.70 19.47
C ARG A 231 -19.58 7.57 18.47
N LEU A 232 -20.35 6.57 18.88
CA LEU A 232 -20.72 5.44 18.02
C LEU A 232 -21.59 5.87 16.83
N PRO A 233 -22.67 6.66 17.00
CA PRO A 233 -23.46 7.19 15.89
C PRO A 233 -22.63 8.03 14.89
N SER A 234 -21.64 8.79 15.38
CA SER A 234 -20.77 9.61 14.53
C SER A 234 -19.66 8.83 13.80
N PHE A 235 -19.35 7.60 14.23
CA PHE A 235 -18.22 6.83 13.73
C PHE A 235 -18.49 6.13 12.38
N SER A 236 -19.74 5.79 12.04
CA SER A 236 -20.11 5.45 10.65
C SER A 236 -21.63 5.40 10.43
N PRO A 237 -22.17 5.94 9.32
CA PRO A 237 -23.56 5.72 8.90
C PRO A 237 -23.92 4.25 8.65
N ILE A 238 -22.93 3.35 8.51
CA ILE A 238 -23.12 1.90 8.36
C ILE A 238 -23.68 1.27 9.64
N TYR A 239 -23.30 1.78 10.83
CA TYR A 239 -23.84 1.29 12.12
C TYR A 239 -25.33 1.57 12.26
N ALA A 240 -25.82 2.67 11.68
CA ALA A 240 -27.24 3.05 11.66
C ALA A 240 -28.08 2.30 10.61
N ARG A 241 -27.47 1.79 9.52
CA ARG A 241 -28.17 1.12 8.41
C ARG A 241 -28.47 -0.36 8.63
N LEU A 242 -27.86 -0.97 9.66
CA LEU A 242 -28.11 -2.37 10.00
C LEU A 242 -29.29 -2.56 10.98
N SER A 243 -29.99 -1.49 11.38
CA SER A 243 -31.26 -1.62 12.10
C SER A 243 -32.34 -2.22 11.17
N PRO A 244 -33.13 -3.20 11.61
CA PRO A 244 -34.11 -3.86 10.74
C PRO A 244 -35.27 -2.90 10.45
N GLY A 245 -35.29 -2.34 9.24
CA GLY A 245 -36.46 -1.68 8.67
C GLY A 245 -36.18 -0.34 8.01
N ARG A 246 -35.74 -0.37 6.74
CA ARG A 246 -36.10 0.59 5.66
C ARG A 246 -35.29 0.27 4.41
N TYR A 247 -35.80 -0.64 3.59
CA TYR A 247 -35.59 -0.56 2.15
C TYR A 247 -36.68 0.37 1.59
N ASN A 248 -36.32 1.61 1.25
CA ASN A 248 -36.90 2.28 0.08
C ASN A 248 -36.13 3.54 -0.33
N SER A 249 -35.76 3.57 -1.60
CA SER A 249 -35.63 4.70 -2.54
C SER A 249 -35.42 6.12 -2.00
N GLY A 250 -34.28 6.73 -2.37
CA GLY A 250 -34.14 8.19 -2.47
C GLY A 250 -32.88 8.77 -1.81
N LEU A 251 -31.95 9.29 -2.62
CA LEU A 251 -30.94 10.29 -2.20
C LEU A 251 -31.65 11.57 -1.74
N PRO A 252 -31.14 12.30 -0.72
CA PRO A 252 -30.10 13.33 -0.99
C PRO A 252 -29.15 13.68 0.18
N GLY A 253 -28.06 14.41 -0.14
CA GLY A 253 -27.52 15.49 0.71
C GLY A 253 -26.13 15.29 1.31
N HIS A 254 -25.16 16.08 0.83
CA HIS A 254 -23.83 16.36 1.38
C HIS A 254 -23.89 17.02 2.78
N ASP A 255 -22.94 16.72 3.66
CA ASP A 255 -22.14 17.73 4.38
C ASP A 255 -20.92 17.10 5.09
N ASP A 256 -19.84 17.88 5.12
CA ASP A 256 -18.45 17.50 5.31
C ASP A 256 -18.02 17.29 6.78
N ASN A 257 -16.81 16.70 6.89
CA ASN A 257 -15.71 17.13 7.78
C ASN A 257 -15.36 16.21 8.96
N TRP A 258 -14.40 15.28 8.76
CA TRP A 258 -13.54 14.76 9.83
C TRP A 258 -12.15 14.43 9.27
N ASN A 259 -11.17 15.23 9.68
CA ASN A 259 -9.76 15.10 9.35
C ASN A 259 -8.97 14.83 10.65
N ASN A 260 -7.84 14.13 10.52
CA ASN A 260 -6.74 13.92 11.48
C ASN A 260 -6.77 12.67 12.38
N LEU A 261 -5.82 11.76 12.14
CA LEU A 261 -4.71 11.41 13.05
C LEU A 261 -3.83 10.31 12.40
N ALA A 262 -2.57 10.64 12.12
CA ALA A 262 -1.54 9.76 11.56
C ALA A 262 -0.49 9.43 12.63
N LEU A 263 -0.06 8.16 12.74
CA LEU A 263 0.94 7.70 13.70
C LEU A 263 1.88 6.63 13.12
N ALA A 264 3.16 6.71 13.54
CA ALA A 264 4.35 6.02 13.04
C ALA A 264 4.52 4.56 13.51
N PRO A 265 5.32 3.71 12.83
CA PRO A 265 5.50 2.30 13.18
C PRO A 265 6.70 2.04 14.11
N ALA A 266 6.51 1.11 15.05
CA ALA A 266 7.54 0.51 15.89
C ALA A 266 7.87 -0.92 15.41
N VAL A 267 9.13 -1.31 15.59
CA VAL A 267 9.81 -2.53 15.11
C VAL A 267 9.44 -3.77 15.94
N ALA A 268 9.22 -4.93 15.29
CA ALA A 268 9.02 -6.23 15.95
C ALA A 268 10.18 -7.22 15.69
N ILE A 269 10.67 -7.85 16.76
CA ILE A 269 11.81 -8.78 16.84
C ILE A 269 11.33 -10.23 16.71
N ALA A 270 12.02 -11.04 15.90
CA ALA A 270 11.89 -12.50 15.86
C ALA A 270 12.90 -13.16 16.83
N VAL A 271 12.42 -14.08 17.68
CA VAL A 271 13.25 -14.87 18.60
C VAL A 271 13.68 -16.18 17.91
N VAL A 272 14.98 -16.41 17.82
CA VAL A 272 15.59 -17.70 17.47
C VAL A 272 16.10 -18.34 18.77
N CYS A 273 15.72 -19.59 19.05
CA CYS A 273 16.25 -20.37 20.17
C CYS A 273 17.67 -20.88 19.86
N GLU A 274 18.64 -20.65 20.75
CA GLU A 274 19.90 -21.41 20.82
C GLU A 274 19.71 -22.64 21.74
N LEU A 275 20.20 -23.81 21.28
CA LEU A 275 20.30 -25.04 22.06
C LEU A 275 21.69 -25.12 22.75
N PRO A 276 21.80 -25.52 24.04
CA PRO A 276 23.09 -25.67 24.69
C PRO A 276 23.70 -27.06 24.50
N GLY A 277 24.97 -27.09 24.06
CA GLY A 277 25.96 -28.06 24.53
C GLY A 277 26.42 -29.15 23.55
N ALA A 278 27.52 -28.91 22.82
CA ALA A 278 28.60 -29.88 22.60
C ALA A 278 29.89 -29.19 22.09
N GLY A 279 30.96 -29.28 22.89
CA GLY A 279 32.36 -29.44 22.43
C GLY A 279 33.05 -28.31 21.67
N SER A 280 34.01 -27.65 22.33
CA SER A 280 35.00 -26.77 21.70
C SER A 280 35.93 -27.54 20.76
N SER A 281 35.98 -27.18 19.48
CA SER A 281 37.21 -26.99 18.69
C SER A 281 36.88 -26.76 17.22
N THR A 282 37.64 -25.87 16.59
CA THR A 282 37.68 -25.51 15.16
C THR A 282 36.88 -24.27 14.77
N ILE A 283 37.54 -23.12 14.93
CA ILE A 283 37.18 -21.85 14.32
C ILE A 283 37.41 -21.98 12.80
N HIS A 284 36.35 -21.94 12.00
CA HIS A 284 36.39 -21.54 10.60
C HIS A 284 35.26 -20.53 10.35
N SER A 285 35.67 -19.40 9.76
CA SER A 285 34.92 -18.20 9.36
C SER A 285 33.39 -18.34 9.17
N ILE A 286 32.62 -17.62 9.99
CA ILE A 286 31.20 -17.32 9.75
C ILE A 286 31.13 -15.91 9.14
N LYS A 287 30.69 -15.81 7.88
CA LYS A 287 30.24 -14.58 7.25
C LYS A 287 29.02 -14.08 8.00
N THR A 288 29.07 -12.85 8.49
CA THR A 288 27.94 -12.11 9.03
C THR A 288 26.86 -11.97 7.95
N MET A 289 25.82 -12.79 8.00
CA MET A 289 24.59 -12.59 7.23
C MET A 289 23.62 -11.79 8.10
N THR A 290 23.47 -10.52 7.78
CA THR A 290 22.43 -9.64 8.29
C THR A 290 21.07 -10.12 7.78
N TYR A 291 20.23 -10.65 8.68
CA TYR A 291 18.85 -11.02 8.36
C TYR A 291 17.99 -9.76 8.25
N THR A 292 17.65 -9.39 7.01
CA THR A 292 16.64 -8.40 6.67
C THR A 292 15.23 -8.98 6.85
N SER A 293 14.36 -8.24 7.55
CA SER A 293 12.93 -8.53 7.71
C SER A 293 12.19 -8.55 6.36
N ALA A 294 11.29 -9.52 6.15
CA ALA A 294 10.33 -9.53 5.02
C ALA A 294 9.01 -8.81 5.39
N PRO A 295 8.28 -8.23 4.43
CA PRO A 295 7.68 -6.89 4.55
C PRO A 295 6.14 -6.83 4.66
N HIS A 296 5.63 -5.67 5.09
CA HIS A 296 4.31 -5.12 4.71
C HIS A 296 3.96 -5.50 3.27
N ALA A 297 2.69 -5.77 2.92
CA ALA A 297 2.31 -6.21 1.58
C ALA A 297 2.95 -5.31 0.52
N ALA A 298 4.09 -5.76 -0.01
CA ALA A 298 4.99 -4.92 -0.74
C ALA A 298 4.47 -4.89 -2.16
N LEU A 299 4.50 -3.71 -2.77
CA LEU A 299 4.26 -3.61 -4.21
C LEU A 299 5.18 -4.61 -4.91
N PRO A 300 4.67 -5.37 -5.90
CA PRO A 300 5.43 -6.46 -6.49
C PRO A 300 6.67 -5.92 -7.19
N ILE A 301 7.79 -6.62 -7.08
CA ILE A 301 9.01 -6.31 -7.83
C ILE A 301 9.04 -7.19 -9.08
N ILE A 302 9.07 -6.56 -10.24
CA ILE A 302 9.05 -7.24 -11.54
C ILE A 302 10.39 -7.00 -12.23
N ASP A 303 11.11 -8.09 -12.50
CA ASP A 303 12.29 -8.06 -13.36
C ASP A 303 11.86 -7.95 -14.83
N VAL A 304 12.23 -6.85 -15.48
CA VAL A 304 11.86 -6.56 -16.87
C VAL A 304 13.02 -6.75 -17.85
N SER A 305 14.10 -7.42 -17.46
CA SER A 305 15.24 -7.72 -18.32
C SER A 305 14.84 -8.37 -19.65
N ALA A 306 13.83 -9.26 -19.62
CA ALA A 306 13.30 -9.89 -20.83
C ALA A 306 12.61 -8.89 -21.79
N LEU A 307 12.12 -7.75 -21.30
CA LEU A 307 11.52 -6.69 -22.12
C LEU A 307 12.56 -5.75 -22.76
N ILE A 308 13.82 -5.81 -22.35
CA ILE A 308 14.89 -4.95 -22.90
C ILE A 308 15.98 -5.72 -23.63
N THR A 309 16.02 -7.04 -23.47
CA THR A 309 16.94 -7.94 -24.17
C THR A 309 16.21 -8.71 -25.27
N ASP A 310 16.98 -9.33 -26.18
CA ASP A 310 16.43 -10.33 -27.07
C ASP A 310 16.13 -11.61 -26.26
N SER A 311 14.86 -11.93 -26.13
CA SER A 311 14.35 -12.91 -25.18
C SER A 311 13.31 -13.83 -25.81
N SER A 312 13.24 -15.06 -25.32
CA SER A 312 12.26 -16.04 -25.82
C SER A 312 10.81 -15.56 -25.59
N PRO A 313 9.85 -15.95 -26.46
CA PRO A 313 8.43 -15.63 -26.27
C PRO A 313 7.90 -16.05 -24.89
N LYS A 314 8.40 -17.16 -24.33
CA LYS A 314 8.02 -17.64 -23.00
C LYS A 314 8.45 -16.67 -21.90
N ALA A 315 9.68 -16.16 -21.97
CA ALA A 315 10.20 -15.19 -20.99
C ALA A 315 9.43 -13.86 -21.06
N LEU A 316 9.13 -13.39 -22.27
CA LEU A 316 8.29 -12.21 -22.48
C LEU A 316 6.89 -12.40 -21.87
N GLN A 317 6.28 -13.57 -22.06
CA GLN A 317 4.97 -13.87 -21.50
C GLN A 317 4.99 -13.94 -19.97
N THR A 318 6.02 -14.51 -19.36
CA THR A 318 6.16 -14.52 -17.88
C THR A 318 6.18 -13.11 -17.31
N VAL A 319 6.97 -12.20 -17.90
CA VAL A 319 7.00 -10.80 -17.45
C VAL A 319 5.64 -10.13 -17.67
N ALA A 320 5.01 -10.38 -18.82
CA ALA A 320 3.68 -9.86 -19.12
C ALA A 320 2.61 -10.34 -18.11
N ASP A 321 2.67 -11.59 -17.65
CA ASP A 321 1.75 -12.13 -16.65
C ASP A 321 1.96 -11.48 -15.28
N HIS A 322 3.21 -11.21 -14.88
CA HIS A 322 3.50 -10.46 -13.65
C HIS A 322 2.99 -9.01 -13.74
N ILE A 323 3.19 -8.35 -14.88
CA ILE A 323 2.65 -7.00 -15.13
C ILE A 323 1.12 -7.02 -15.05
N ARG A 324 0.45 -8.03 -15.66
CA ARG A 324 -1.01 -8.19 -15.57
C ARG A 324 -1.47 -8.22 -14.13
N ASN A 325 -0.85 -9.08 -13.32
CA ASN A 325 -1.25 -9.25 -11.92
C ASN A 325 -1.06 -7.97 -11.12
N ALA A 326 0.06 -7.27 -11.30
CA ALA A 326 0.33 -6.02 -10.62
C ALA A 326 -0.63 -4.89 -11.02
N CYS A 327 -0.88 -4.69 -12.32
CA CYS A 327 -1.80 -3.67 -12.83
C CYS A 327 -3.24 -3.90 -12.36
N ARG A 328 -3.66 -5.17 -12.21
CA ARG A 328 -5.00 -5.51 -11.71
C ARG A 328 -5.14 -5.35 -10.19
N ALA A 329 -4.14 -5.80 -9.44
CA ALA A 329 -4.22 -5.84 -7.98
C ALA A 329 -3.91 -4.48 -7.33
N HIS A 330 -2.93 -3.75 -7.86
CA HIS A 330 -2.38 -2.58 -7.19
C HIS A 330 -2.27 -1.33 -8.08
N GLY A 331 -2.24 -1.49 -9.40
CA GLY A 331 -1.90 -0.40 -10.31
C GLY A 331 -0.47 0.15 -10.14
N PHE A 332 0.34 -0.49 -9.29
CA PHE A 332 1.69 -0.09 -8.88
C PHE A 332 2.59 -1.32 -8.77
N PHE A 333 3.86 -1.17 -9.16
CA PHE A 333 4.89 -2.20 -9.03
C PHE A 333 6.30 -1.61 -9.10
N TYR A 334 7.29 -2.26 -8.48
CA TYR A 334 8.69 -1.97 -8.74
C TYR A 334 9.17 -2.66 -10.01
N VAL A 335 10.13 -2.04 -10.67
CA VAL A 335 10.78 -2.52 -11.88
C VAL A 335 12.27 -2.69 -11.60
N SER A 336 12.77 -3.92 -11.69
CA SER A 336 14.20 -4.25 -11.65
C SER A 336 14.68 -4.73 -13.03
N GLY A 337 16.00 -4.86 -13.23
CA GLY A 337 16.53 -5.33 -14.52
C GLY A 337 16.25 -4.37 -15.69
N HIS A 338 16.05 -3.08 -15.40
CA HIS A 338 15.57 -2.05 -16.33
C HIS A 338 16.63 -1.48 -17.30
N GLY A 339 17.91 -1.85 -17.15
CA GLY A 339 18.98 -1.45 -18.08
C GLY A 339 19.47 0.02 -17.96
N VAL A 340 18.72 0.91 -17.31
CA VAL A 340 19.20 2.27 -17.00
C VAL A 340 20.45 2.21 -16.11
N GLN A 341 21.51 2.91 -16.53
CA GLN A 341 22.83 2.84 -15.92
C GLN A 341 22.87 3.52 -14.54
N MET A 342 23.34 2.81 -13.52
CA MET A 342 23.45 3.37 -12.16
C MET A 342 24.33 4.63 -12.06
N PRO A 343 25.48 4.76 -12.77
CA PRO A 343 26.26 6.00 -12.76
C PRO A 343 25.48 7.22 -13.29
N LEU A 344 24.55 7.03 -14.22
CA LEU A 344 23.69 8.10 -14.72
C LEU A 344 22.69 8.55 -13.65
N ILE A 345 22.05 7.58 -12.96
CA ILE A 345 21.12 7.83 -11.85
C ILE A 345 21.83 8.59 -10.70
N GLN A 346 23.02 8.13 -10.30
CA GLN A 346 23.80 8.76 -9.24
C GLN A 346 24.23 10.19 -9.60
N ARG A 347 24.64 10.42 -10.87
CA ARG A 347 24.99 11.76 -11.35
C ARG A 347 23.77 12.68 -11.36
N LEU A 348 22.60 12.18 -11.79
CA LEU A 348 21.36 12.96 -11.77
C LEU A 348 20.98 13.38 -10.35
N ASP A 349 21.00 12.45 -9.39
CA ASP A 349 20.71 12.76 -7.98
C ASP A 349 21.67 13.82 -7.43
N ALA A 350 22.99 13.62 -7.60
CA ALA A 350 24.00 14.54 -7.10
C ALA A 350 23.86 15.97 -7.68
N LEU A 351 23.68 16.10 -8.99
CA LEU A 351 23.53 17.40 -9.64
C LEU A 351 22.20 18.07 -9.30
N SER A 352 21.14 17.28 -9.10
CA SER A 352 19.84 17.81 -8.65
C SER A 352 19.93 18.34 -7.22
N ARG A 353 20.62 17.63 -6.31
CA ARG A 353 20.88 18.13 -4.95
C ARG A 353 21.67 19.43 -4.97
N GLN A 354 22.67 19.56 -5.86
CA GLN A 354 23.39 20.83 -6.05
C GLN A 354 22.46 21.96 -6.48
N PHE A 355 21.55 21.71 -7.42
CA PHE A 355 20.56 22.70 -7.83
C PHE A 355 19.63 23.11 -6.68
N PHE A 356 19.07 22.15 -5.93
CA PHE A 356 18.13 22.49 -4.85
C PHE A 356 18.79 23.12 -3.63
N ALA A 357 20.11 22.92 -3.45
CA ALA A 357 20.90 23.58 -2.42
C ALA A 357 21.16 25.08 -2.70
N LEU A 358 20.91 25.56 -3.93
CA LEU A 358 20.99 26.99 -4.24
C LEU A 358 19.94 27.80 -3.49
N ASP A 359 20.22 29.09 -3.29
CA ASP A 359 19.26 30.02 -2.71
C ASP A 359 18.00 30.13 -3.58
N VAL A 360 16.83 30.32 -2.95
CA VAL A 360 15.56 30.43 -3.69
C VAL A 360 15.60 31.53 -4.75
N GLN A 361 16.28 32.64 -4.48
CA GLN A 361 16.43 33.75 -5.44
C GLN A 361 17.23 33.33 -6.68
N GLU A 362 18.24 32.47 -6.51
CA GLU A 362 19.01 31.92 -7.63
C GLU A 362 18.16 30.92 -8.43
N LYS A 363 17.45 30.00 -7.75
CA LYS A 363 16.55 29.04 -8.41
C LYS A 363 15.45 29.73 -9.22
N MET A 364 14.94 30.86 -8.74
CA MET A 364 13.90 31.66 -9.41
C MET A 364 14.34 32.30 -10.74
N ARG A 365 15.63 32.24 -11.11
CA ARG A 365 16.11 32.57 -12.47
C ARG A 365 15.52 31.65 -13.54
N TRP A 366 15.13 30.43 -13.18
CA TRP A 366 14.54 29.44 -14.09
C TRP A 366 13.06 29.17 -13.81
N ARG A 367 12.36 30.12 -13.17
CA ARG A 367 10.97 29.95 -12.73
C ARG A 367 9.99 29.61 -13.87
N MET A 368 8.94 28.85 -13.56
CA MET A 368 7.95 28.37 -14.53
C MET A 368 7.27 29.48 -15.35
N ALA A 369 7.10 30.68 -14.77
CA ALA A 369 6.55 31.84 -15.48
C ALA A 369 7.38 32.26 -16.72
N LEU A 370 8.63 31.80 -16.85
CA LEU A 370 9.46 32.03 -18.04
C LEU A 370 9.35 30.91 -19.07
N GLY A 371 8.74 29.77 -18.72
CA GLY A 371 8.65 28.59 -19.58
C GLY A 371 7.52 28.65 -20.61
N GLY A 372 6.61 29.62 -20.48
CA GLY A 372 5.49 29.84 -21.39
C GLY A 372 4.67 28.58 -21.65
N ARG A 373 4.23 28.41 -22.90
CA ARG A 373 3.37 27.31 -23.34
C ARG A 373 4.00 25.93 -23.21
N ALA A 374 5.33 25.84 -23.16
CA ALA A 374 6.03 24.57 -23.02
C ALA A 374 5.88 23.94 -21.62
N TRP A 375 5.43 24.73 -20.63
CA TRP A 375 5.21 24.31 -19.25
C TRP A 375 6.47 23.76 -18.58
N ARG A 376 7.54 24.57 -18.58
CA ARG A 376 8.87 24.20 -18.07
C ARG A 376 9.36 25.17 -17.01
N GLY A 377 10.25 24.71 -16.14
CA GLY A 377 10.95 25.56 -15.18
C GLY A 377 10.67 25.23 -13.72
N TYR A 378 11.24 26.06 -12.85
CA TYR A 378 11.24 25.90 -11.40
C TYR A 378 10.01 26.51 -10.74
N PHE A 379 9.50 25.87 -9.68
CA PHE A 379 8.54 26.47 -8.77
C PHE A 379 9.01 26.31 -7.32
N PRO A 380 8.81 27.33 -6.46
CA PRO A 380 9.20 27.29 -5.06
C PRO A 380 8.17 26.54 -4.20
N LEU A 381 8.49 26.33 -2.92
CA LEU A 381 7.59 25.74 -1.94
C LEU A 381 6.24 26.46 -1.88
N GLY A 382 5.16 25.69 -1.82
CA GLY A 382 3.78 26.22 -1.83
C GLY A 382 3.34 26.80 -3.17
N GLY A 383 4.17 26.74 -4.22
CA GLY A 383 3.86 27.22 -5.57
C GLY A 383 2.93 26.30 -6.37
N GLU A 384 2.70 25.07 -5.91
CA GLU A 384 1.82 24.09 -6.55
C GLU A 384 0.70 23.65 -5.61
N LEU A 385 -0.50 23.48 -6.16
CA LEU A 385 -1.70 23.06 -5.44
C LEU A 385 -2.13 21.67 -5.89
N THR A 386 -2.04 20.66 -5.02
CA THR A 386 -2.68 19.35 -5.28
C THR A 386 -3.99 19.29 -4.51
N SER A 387 -5.08 18.97 -5.19
CA SER A 387 -6.43 18.92 -4.61
C SER A 387 -6.82 20.22 -3.88
N GLY A 388 -6.36 21.37 -4.39
CA GLY A 388 -6.68 22.70 -3.87
C GLY A 388 -5.89 23.13 -2.62
N ARG A 389 -4.91 22.35 -2.17
CA ARG A 389 -4.04 22.67 -1.02
C ARG A 389 -2.58 22.81 -1.44
N PRO A 390 -1.80 23.71 -0.81
CA PRO A 390 -0.38 23.87 -1.13
C PRO A 390 0.40 22.62 -0.77
N ASP A 391 1.11 22.09 -1.75
CA ASP A 391 2.04 20.98 -1.56
C ASP A 391 3.34 21.48 -0.94
N TRP A 392 3.90 20.67 -0.05
CA TRP A 392 5.18 20.96 0.56
C TRP A 392 6.34 20.38 -0.24
N LYS A 393 6.52 20.94 -1.43
CA LYS A 393 7.63 20.63 -2.31
C LYS A 393 7.97 21.82 -3.19
N GLU A 394 9.22 21.87 -3.61
CA GLU A 394 9.66 22.67 -4.74
C GLU A 394 10.02 21.72 -5.89
N GLY A 395 10.18 22.22 -7.10
CA GLY A 395 10.56 21.34 -8.19
C GLY A 395 10.89 22.02 -9.49
N LEU A 396 11.40 21.22 -10.42
CA LEU A 396 11.80 21.60 -11.76
C LEU A 396 10.99 20.77 -12.78
N TYR A 397 10.18 21.45 -13.59
CA TYR A 397 9.37 20.88 -14.64
C TYR A 397 10.13 20.86 -15.97
N LEU A 398 10.15 19.68 -16.59
CA LEU A 398 10.90 19.37 -17.80
C LEU A 398 10.03 18.53 -18.75
N GLY A 399 10.43 18.41 -19.99
CA GLY A 399 9.80 17.57 -21.00
C GLY A 399 10.72 17.37 -22.18
N THR A 400 10.22 16.74 -23.25
CA THR A 400 11.00 16.60 -24.50
C THR A 400 11.58 17.95 -24.92
N GLU A 401 12.88 18.00 -25.15
CA GLU A 401 13.59 19.19 -25.60
C GLU A 401 13.33 19.40 -27.09
N LEU A 402 12.58 20.44 -27.44
CA LEU A 402 12.27 20.78 -28.82
C LEU A 402 12.80 22.18 -29.14
N ALA A 403 13.51 22.31 -30.26
CA ALA A 403 14.03 23.58 -30.74
C ALA A 403 12.91 24.51 -31.27
N ASP A 404 13.22 25.80 -31.39
CA ASP A 404 12.25 26.84 -31.75
C ASP A 404 11.71 26.67 -33.20
N ASP A 405 12.45 25.96 -34.05
CA ASP A 405 12.08 25.62 -35.43
C ASP A 405 11.28 24.32 -35.55
N HIS A 406 11.06 23.60 -34.45
CA HIS A 406 10.27 22.37 -34.47
C HIS A 406 8.80 22.67 -34.85
N PRO A 407 8.16 21.88 -35.74
CA PRO A 407 6.81 22.18 -36.23
C PRO A 407 5.75 22.39 -35.14
N LEU A 408 5.80 21.58 -34.07
CA LEU A 408 4.86 21.71 -32.94
C LEU A 408 5.06 23.01 -32.15
N VAL A 409 6.31 23.49 -32.06
CA VAL A 409 6.67 24.74 -31.39
C VAL A 409 6.23 25.92 -32.23
N GLN A 410 6.47 25.88 -33.54
CA GLN A 410 5.99 26.90 -34.49
C GLN A 410 4.46 26.98 -34.54
N ALA A 411 3.77 25.85 -34.44
CA ALA A 411 2.31 25.78 -34.33
C ALA A 411 1.78 26.28 -32.97
N GLY A 412 2.66 26.59 -32.01
CA GLY A 412 2.27 27.04 -30.68
C GLY A 412 1.55 25.96 -29.87
N THR A 413 1.81 24.69 -30.16
CA THR A 413 1.18 23.54 -29.49
C THR A 413 1.56 23.55 -28.00
N PRO A 414 0.60 23.56 -27.07
CA PRO A 414 0.88 23.50 -25.64
C PRO A 414 1.79 22.33 -25.25
N VAL A 415 2.54 22.46 -24.16
CA VAL A 415 3.52 21.52 -23.58
C VAL A 415 4.74 21.15 -24.44
N HIS A 416 4.86 21.73 -25.64
CA HIS A 416 5.99 21.53 -26.56
C HIS A 416 6.90 22.76 -26.57
N GLY A 417 8.22 22.55 -26.44
CA GLY A 417 9.23 23.60 -26.51
C GLY A 417 10.50 23.28 -25.76
N ARG A 418 11.32 24.32 -25.54
CA ARG A 418 12.62 24.24 -24.86
C ARG A 418 12.46 24.15 -23.35
N ASN A 419 13.31 23.37 -22.70
CA ASN A 419 13.43 23.36 -21.25
C ASN A 419 14.20 24.59 -20.74
N LEU A 420 13.90 24.98 -19.50
CA LEU A 420 14.69 25.95 -18.74
C LEU A 420 15.71 25.19 -17.88
N PHE A 421 16.91 24.97 -18.42
CA PHE A 421 17.97 24.26 -17.70
C PHE A 421 18.72 25.18 -16.73
N PRO A 422 18.85 24.80 -15.45
CA PRO A 422 19.71 25.51 -14.51
C PRO A 422 21.18 25.52 -14.94
N ASP A 423 21.91 26.59 -14.58
CA ASP A 423 23.34 26.77 -14.85
C ASP A 423 24.21 25.91 -13.90
N ILE A 424 23.89 24.62 -13.77
CA ILE A 424 24.69 23.62 -13.06
C ILE A 424 25.48 22.83 -14.11
N PRO A 425 26.83 22.77 -14.04
CA PRO A 425 27.63 21.99 -14.96
C PRO A 425 27.12 20.55 -15.10
N ASP A 426 27.07 20.05 -16.33
CA ASP A 426 26.62 18.70 -16.71
C ASP A 426 25.16 18.33 -16.39
N LEU A 427 24.40 19.17 -15.68
CA LEU A 427 23.01 18.85 -15.31
C LEU A 427 22.13 18.71 -16.55
N ARG A 428 22.24 19.64 -17.51
CA ARG A 428 21.49 19.58 -18.78
C ARG A 428 21.71 18.26 -19.51
N GLN A 429 22.97 17.89 -19.75
CA GLN A 429 23.31 16.67 -20.47
C GLN A 429 22.84 15.43 -19.70
N THR A 430 22.99 15.43 -18.38
CA THR A 430 22.57 14.32 -17.52
C THR A 430 21.06 14.13 -17.54
N ILE A 431 20.28 15.21 -17.46
CA ILE A 431 18.81 15.17 -17.57
C ILE A 431 18.40 14.58 -18.92
N LEU A 432 18.96 15.07 -20.03
CA LEU A 432 18.61 14.59 -21.37
C LEU A 432 18.92 13.10 -21.55
N GLN A 433 20.10 12.65 -21.11
CA GLN A 433 20.48 11.23 -21.12
C GLN A 433 19.56 10.36 -20.28
N TYR A 434 19.17 10.84 -19.10
CA TYR A 434 18.24 10.12 -18.24
C TYR A 434 16.85 10.01 -18.85
N MET A 435 16.31 11.11 -19.38
CA MET A 435 15.00 11.13 -20.03
C MET A 435 14.98 10.19 -21.24
N GLU A 436 16.03 10.17 -22.05
CA GLU A 436 16.16 9.22 -23.17
C GLU A 436 16.15 7.75 -22.69
N ALA A 437 16.99 7.42 -21.70
CA ALA A 437 17.08 6.06 -21.17
C ALA A 437 15.76 5.56 -20.55
N VAL A 438 15.09 6.43 -19.78
CA VAL A 438 13.82 6.09 -19.12
C VAL A 438 12.64 6.10 -20.10
N THR A 439 12.69 6.90 -21.17
CA THR A 439 11.72 6.83 -22.28
C THR A 439 11.83 5.49 -23.00
N ALA A 440 13.04 5.00 -23.26
CA ALA A 440 13.26 3.66 -23.83
C ALA A 440 12.69 2.55 -22.92
N LEU A 441 12.87 2.69 -21.59
CA LEU A 441 12.24 1.81 -20.60
C LEU A 441 10.70 1.90 -20.68
N GLY A 442 10.13 3.08 -20.85
CA GLY A 442 8.69 3.28 -21.05
C GLY A 442 8.15 2.52 -22.25
N HIS A 443 8.84 2.54 -23.39
CA HIS A 443 8.46 1.71 -24.54
C HIS A 443 8.52 0.20 -24.23
N ALA A 444 9.56 -0.26 -23.52
CA ALA A 444 9.68 -1.66 -23.13
C ALA A 444 8.55 -2.09 -22.16
N LEU A 445 8.19 -1.23 -21.21
CA LEU A 445 7.08 -1.49 -20.29
C LEU A 445 5.73 -1.49 -21.02
N MET A 446 5.48 -0.56 -21.94
CA MET A 446 4.26 -0.56 -22.76
C MET A 446 4.15 -1.80 -23.65
N ARG A 447 5.29 -2.34 -24.13
CA ARG A 447 5.35 -3.64 -24.81
C ARG A 447 4.91 -4.78 -23.87
N GLY A 448 5.42 -4.80 -22.65
CA GLY A 448 4.99 -5.74 -21.61
C GLY A 448 3.50 -5.63 -21.28
N ILE A 449 2.99 -4.41 -21.16
CA ILE A 449 1.56 -4.12 -20.94
C ILE A 449 0.72 -4.61 -22.12
N ALA A 450 1.13 -4.40 -23.37
CA ALA A 450 0.40 -4.92 -24.54
C ALA A 450 0.28 -6.46 -24.51
N LEU A 451 1.40 -7.15 -24.27
CA LEU A 451 1.42 -8.61 -24.13
C LEU A 451 0.57 -9.09 -22.95
N SER A 452 0.56 -8.34 -21.85
CA SER A 452 -0.25 -8.64 -20.66
C SER A 452 -1.75 -8.57 -20.96
N LEU A 453 -2.15 -7.74 -21.93
CA LEU A 453 -3.53 -7.61 -22.41
C LEU A 453 -3.85 -8.57 -23.58
N ALA A 454 -2.94 -9.51 -23.91
CA ALA A 454 -3.02 -10.38 -25.08
C ALA A 454 -3.13 -9.62 -26.42
N LEU A 455 -2.52 -8.43 -26.49
CA LEU A 455 -2.44 -7.60 -27.69
C LEU A 455 -1.08 -7.80 -28.40
N PRO A 456 -0.96 -7.41 -29.68
CA PRO A 456 0.33 -7.31 -30.34
C PRO A 456 1.32 -6.47 -29.53
N ALA A 457 2.57 -6.91 -29.42
CA ALA A 457 3.61 -6.27 -28.61
C ALA A 457 3.81 -4.76 -28.92
N ASP A 458 3.51 -4.35 -30.15
CA ASP A 458 3.63 -2.98 -30.63
C ASP A 458 2.30 -2.20 -30.64
N TYR A 459 1.26 -2.72 -29.98
CA TYR A 459 -0.09 -2.14 -30.01
C TYR A 459 -0.11 -0.65 -29.67
N PHE A 460 0.52 -0.26 -28.55
CA PHE A 460 0.58 1.14 -28.11
C PHE A 460 1.52 1.97 -28.99
N ALA A 461 2.69 1.44 -29.33
CA ALA A 461 3.66 2.12 -30.19
C ALA A 461 3.04 2.48 -31.56
N ARG A 462 2.29 1.56 -32.18
CA ARG A 462 1.65 1.81 -33.48
C ARG A 462 0.51 2.82 -33.45
N ARG A 463 -0.15 3.01 -32.29
CA ARG A 463 -1.40 3.78 -32.20
C ARG A 463 -1.25 5.12 -31.49
N TYR A 464 -0.48 5.12 -30.41
CA TYR A 464 -0.54 6.20 -29.42
C TYR A 464 0.84 6.70 -29.01
N THR A 465 1.85 5.83 -28.97
CA THR A 465 3.15 6.13 -28.34
C THR A 465 4.32 5.88 -29.28
N ALA A 466 4.16 6.10 -30.60
CA ALA A 466 5.29 6.14 -31.54
C ALA A 466 6.18 7.36 -31.23
N ASP A 467 5.51 8.48 -30.96
CA ASP A 467 6.09 9.76 -30.53
C ASP A 467 5.36 10.17 -29.23
N PRO A 468 5.71 9.56 -28.09
CA PRO A 468 5.00 9.77 -26.83
C PRO A 468 5.22 11.19 -26.30
N LEU A 469 4.22 11.73 -25.60
CA LEU A 469 4.44 12.94 -24.82
C LEU A 469 5.21 12.59 -23.55
N ILE A 470 6.42 13.11 -23.42
CA ILE A 470 7.25 12.90 -22.22
C ILE A 470 7.25 14.14 -21.35
N LEU A 471 6.76 13.98 -20.12
CA LEU A 471 6.86 14.98 -19.07
C LEU A 471 7.77 14.45 -17.97
N PHE A 472 8.67 15.28 -17.47
CA PHE A 472 9.61 14.88 -16.43
C PHE A 472 9.62 15.93 -15.33
N ARG A 473 9.58 15.50 -14.07
CA ARG A 473 9.75 16.41 -12.93
C ARG A 473 10.90 15.96 -12.07
N ILE A 474 11.56 16.94 -11.47
CA ILE A 474 12.45 16.72 -10.34
C ILE A 474 11.83 17.44 -9.15
N PHE A 475 11.40 16.70 -8.14
CA PHE A 475 10.81 17.26 -6.93
C PHE A 475 11.77 17.15 -5.76
N ASN A 476 11.85 18.23 -4.98
CA ASN A 476 12.52 18.28 -3.70
C ASN A 476 11.49 18.50 -2.59
N TYR A 477 11.50 17.60 -1.60
CA TYR A 477 10.71 17.69 -0.39
C TYR A 477 11.67 18.02 0.76
N PRO A 478 11.71 19.29 1.21
CA PRO A 478 12.70 19.72 2.19
C PRO A 478 12.52 19.03 3.55
N THR A 479 13.22 19.47 4.60
CA THR A 479 12.91 19.06 6.00
C THR A 479 12.58 20.20 6.94
N GLN A 480 12.49 21.42 6.39
CA GLN A 480 12.16 22.64 7.13
C GLN A 480 10.83 22.51 7.87
N GLU A 481 10.70 23.18 9.02
CA GLU A 481 9.43 23.26 9.72
C GLU A 481 8.41 24.01 8.86
N VAL A 482 7.20 23.46 8.77
CA VAL A 482 6.06 24.14 8.14
C VAL A 482 5.75 25.39 8.98
N PRO A 483 5.68 26.60 8.38
CA PRO A 483 5.24 27.80 9.08
C PRO A 483 3.90 27.58 9.79
N LYS A 484 3.73 28.10 11.01
CA LYS A 484 2.55 27.82 11.86
C LYS A 484 1.22 28.28 11.25
N ASP A 485 1.27 29.16 10.27
CA ASP A 485 0.17 29.73 9.50
C ASP A 485 -0.17 28.95 8.22
N MET A 486 0.61 27.92 7.86
CA MET A 486 0.36 27.05 6.71
C MET A 486 -0.26 25.71 7.15
N ASP A 487 -1.50 25.43 6.71
CA ASP A 487 -2.16 24.11 6.88
C ASP A 487 -1.65 23.10 5.84
N VAL A 488 -0.44 22.60 6.08
CA VAL A 488 0.24 21.69 5.16
C VAL A 488 0.33 20.31 5.79
N GLN A 489 -0.54 19.42 5.31
CA GLN A 489 -0.69 18.06 5.82
C GLN A 489 0.17 17.03 5.05
N TRP A 490 0.56 17.34 3.81
CA TRP A 490 1.16 16.39 2.87
C TRP A 490 2.32 17.02 2.08
N GLY A 491 3.28 16.19 1.63
CA GLY A 491 4.26 16.59 0.63
C GLY A 491 3.63 16.68 -0.76
N VAL A 492 2.77 15.71 -1.10
CA VAL A 492 1.82 15.76 -2.22
C VAL A 492 0.49 15.19 -1.74
N GLY A 493 -0.61 15.88 -2.01
CA GLY A 493 -1.96 15.39 -1.73
C GLY A 493 -2.33 14.07 -2.44
N GLU A 494 -3.46 13.47 -2.04
CA GLU A 494 -4.01 12.30 -2.72
C GLU A 494 -4.41 12.67 -4.16
N HIS A 495 -3.88 11.94 -5.14
CA HIS A 495 -4.19 12.09 -6.57
C HIS A 495 -3.94 10.79 -7.34
N THR A 496 -4.43 10.73 -8.58
CA THR A 496 -4.06 9.73 -9.60
C THR A 496 -3.28 10.41 -10.72
N ASP A 497 -2.48 9.63 -11.45
CA ASP A 497 -1.77 10.13 -12.62
C ASP A 497 -2.66 10.09 -13.85
N TYR A 498 -2.55 11.09 -14.72
CA TYR A 498 -3.53 11.29 -15.79
C TYR A 498 -3.32 10.40 -17.02
N GLY A 499 -2.07 10.03 -17.30
CA GLY A 499 -1.68 9.47 -18.60
C GLY A 499 -1.68 7.96 -18.66
N LEU A 500 -0.66 7.37 -19.31
CA LEU A 500 -0.56 5.91 -19.42
C LEU A 500 0.25 5.33 -18.28
N LEU A 501 1.48 5.82 -18.11
CA LEU A 501 2.48 5.19 -17.26
C LEU A 501 3.38 6.24 -16.61
N THR A 502 3.57 6.12 -15.30
CA THR A 502 4.58 6.91 -14.56
C THR A 502 5.72 6.00 -14.14
N ILE A 503 6.95 6.43 -14.41
CA ILE A 503 8.19 5.75 -14.02
C ILE A 503 8.93 6.67 -13.05
N LEU A 504 8.91 6.27 -11.79
CA LEU A 504 9.41 7.05 -10.67
C LEU A 504 10.72 6.48 -10.14
N LEU A 505 11.77 7.30 -10.17
CA LEU A 505 12.94 7.09 -9.33
C LEU A 505 12.73 7.87 -8.01
N GLN A 506 12.93 7.20 -6.89
CA GLN A 506 12.95 7.84 -5.57
C GLN A 506 14.28 7.59 -4.87
N ASP A 507 14.68 8.52 -4.01
CA ASP A 507 15.85 8.31 -3.16
C ASP A 507 15.56 7.34 -1.99
N GLN A 508 16.54 7.19 -1.10
CA GLN A 508 16.46 6.25 0.02
C GLN A 508 15.54 6.72 1.17
N ILE A 509 15.02 7.95 1.14
CA ILE A 509 14.17 8.49 2.22
C ILE A 509 12.74 7.96 2.10
N GLY A 510 12.24 7.76 0.87
CA GLY A 510 10.90 7.22 0.66
C GLY A 510 9.79 8.18 1.06
N GLY A 511 8.61 7.67 1.43
CA GLY A 511 7.45 8.49 1.82
C GLY A 511 6.35 8.58 0.76
N LEU A 512 6.50 7.89 -0.38
CA LEU A 512 5.37 7.60 -1.26
C LEU A 512 4.44 6.58 -0.58
N GLN A 513 3.15 6.87 -0.59
CA GLN A 513 2.09 5.96 -0.15
C GLN A 513 1.10 5.71 -1.27
N VAL A 514 0.67 4.47 -1.44
CA VAL A 514 -0.25 4.02 -2.48
C VAL A 514 -1.52 3.50 -1.83
N LYS A 515 -2.68 3.92 -2.32
CA LYS A 515 -4.00 3.56 -1.80
C LYS A 515 -4.50 2.28 -2.47
N THR A 516 -3.98 1.14 -2.03
CA THR A 516 -4.45 -0.17 -2.49
C THR A 516 -5.88 -0.45 -2.03
N PRO A 517 -6.56 -1.48 -2.56
CA PRO A 517 -7.86 -1.91 -2.04
C PRO A 517 -7.86 -2.20 -0.52
N GLY A 518 -6.72 -2.65 0.03
CA GLY A 518 -6.52 -2.90 1.47
C GLY A 518 -6.10 -1.66 2.28
N GLY A 519 -6.12 -0.46 1.69
CA GLY A 519 -5.73 0.79 2.33
C GLY A 519 -4.37 1.33 1.86
N TRP A 520 -3.87 2.33 2.58
CA TRP A 520 -2.60 2.99 2.29
C TRP A 520 -1.41 2.08 2.63
N VAL A 521 -0.53 1.82 1.66
CA VAL A 521 0.72 1.09 1.83
C VAL A 521 1.92 1.98 1.49
N ASP A 522 3.02 1.81 2.22
CA ASP A 522 4.26 2.52 1.92
C ASP A 522 4.96 1.87 0.72
N ALA A 523 5.33 2.70 -0.26
CA ALA A 523 6.19 2.30 -1.36
C ALA A 523 7.67 2.53 -0.98
N THR A 524 8.16 1.71 -0.05
CA THR A 524 9.52 1.79 0.50
C THR A 524 10.60 1.69 -0.58
N PRO A 525 11.60 2.59 -0.59
CA PRO A 525 12.68 2.55 -1.59
C PRO A 525 13.38 1.18 -1.68
N VAL A 526 13.47 0.65 -2.89
CA VAL A 526 14.22 -0.57 -3.19
C VAL A 526 15.40 -0.20 -4.10
N PRO A 527 16.66 -0.40 -3.67
CA PRO A 527 17.83 -0.06 -4.46
C PRO A 527 17.84 -0.71 -5.85
N GLY A 528 18.20 0.05 -6.87
CA GLY A 528 18.28 -0.45 -8.25
C GLY A 528 16.92 -0.74 -8.89
N THR A 529 15.86 -0.08 -8.42
CA THR A 529 14.52 -0.20 -9.01
C THR A 529 13.92 1.17 -9.32
N PHE A 530 13.01 1.18 -10.28
CA PHE A 530 12.00 2.24 -10.42
C PHE A 530 10.69 1.77 -9.80
N ILE A 531 9.85 2.70 -9.36
CA ILE A 531 8.43 2.46 -9.17
C ILE A 531 7.71 2.78 -10.47
N CYS A 532 6.77 1.92 -10.84
CA CYS A 532 5.92 2.09 -12.00
C CYS A 532 4.45 2.08 -11.56
N ASN A 533 3.65 2.98 -12.11
CA ASN A 533 2.20 2.95 -11.93
C ASN A 533 1.46 3.36 -13.18
N ILE A 534 0.22 2.91 -13.26
CA ILE A 534 -0.66 3.17 -14.40
C ILE A 534 -1.54 4.40 -14.14
N GLY A 535 -1.72 5.20 -15.19
CA GLY A 535 -2.54 6.40 -15.16
C GLY A 535 -3.99 6.16 -15.58
N ASP A 536 -4.82 7.17 -15.34
CA ASP A 536 -6.23 7.26 -15.66
C ASP A 536 -6.52 6.85 -17.12
N MET A 537 -5.67 7.26 -18.07
CA MET A 537 -5.89 6.97 -19.48
C MET A 537 -5.75 5.48 -19.80
N LEU A 538 -4.81 4.78 -19.16
CA LEU A 538 -4.68 3.33 -19.36
C LEU A 538 -5.81 2.55 -18.68
N GLU A 539 -6.27 3.00 -17.51
CA GLU A 539 -7.48 2.47 -16.87
C GLU A 539 -8.72 2.65 -17.76
N ARG A 540 -8.89 3.85 -18.34
CA ARG A 540 -9.96 4.13 -19.30
C ARG A 540 -9.89 3.20 -20.50
N MET A 541 -8.72 3.08 -21.12
CA MET A 541 -8.51 2.22 -22.29
C MET A 541 -8.83 0.76 -21.98
N THR A 542 -8.58 0.31 -20.77
CA THR A 542 -8.84 -1.07 -20.34
C THR A 542 -10.24 -1.28 -19.77
N GLY A 543 -11.10 -0.25 -19.76
CA GLY A 543 -12.46 -0.34 -19.22
C GLY A 543 -12.49 -0.64 -17.72
N GLY A 544 -11.50 -0.15 -16.96
CA GLY A 544 -11.37 -0.44 -15.53
C GLY A 544 -10.70 -1.78 -15.22
N TRP A 545 -10.27 -2.54 -16.23
CA TRP A 545 -9.62 -3.83 -16.00
C TRP A 545 -8.26 -3.68 -15.32
N TYR A 546 -7.52 -2.63 -15.69
CA TYR A 546 -6.33 -2.15 -14.97
C TYR A 546 -6.68 -0.88 -14.19
N ARG A 547 -6.16 -0.72 -12.98
CA ARG A 547 -6.59 0.32 -12.03
C ARG A 547 -5.61 1.48 -11.88
N SER A 548 -6.03 2.71 -12.18
CA SER A 548 -5.23 3.88 -11.80
C SER A 548 -5.41 4.13 -10.31
N THR A 549 -4.32 3.98 -9.56
CA THR A 549 -4.41 3.90 -8.11
C THR A 549 -4.01 5.23 -7.49
N ALA A 550 -4.85 5.73 -6.57
CA ALA A 550 -4.58 6.96 -5.88
C ALA A 550 -3.31 6.81 -5.01
N HIS A 551 -2.49 7.85 -4.97
CA HIS A 551 -1.26 7.87 -4.21
C HIS A 551 -1.00 9.26 -3.63
N ARG A 552 -0.10 9.33 -2.65
CA ARG A 552 0.28 10.58 -1.97
C ARG A 552 1.72 10.53 -1.50
N VAL A 553 2.27 11.67 -1.12
CA VAL A 553 3.58 11.75 -0.47
C VAL A 553 3.40 12.31 0.93
N ILE A 554 3.87 11.57 1.94
CA ILE A 554 3.85 12.04 3.34
C ILE A 554 4.84 13.19 3.52
N ARG A 555 4.58 14.05 4.51
CA ARG A 555 5.52 15.11 4.85
C ARG A 555 6.86 14.51 5.27
N ASN A 556 7.94 15.01 4.66
CA ASN A 556 9.29 14.58 5.01
C ASN A 556 9.68 15.14 6.40
N THR A 557 10.03 14.25 7.32
CA THR A 557 10.51 14.60 8.68
C THR A 557 11.85 13.93 9.00
N SER A 558 12.59 13.49 7.98
CA SER A 558 13.81 12.68 8.15
C SER A 558 15.06 13.46 8.57
N GLY A 559 15.03 14.79 8.50
CA GLY A 559 16.19 15.67 8.68
C GLY A 559 17.06 15.85 7.43
N HIS A 560 16.76 15.16 6.32
CA HIS A 560 17.38 15.36 5.02
C HIS A 560 16.36 15.55 3.90
N ASP A 561 16.68 16.40 2.92
CA ASP A 561 15.86 16.64 1.75
C ASP A 561 15.67 15.38 0.90
N ARG A 562 14.41 15.08 0.57
CA ARG A 562 14.01 13.94 -0.27
C ARG A 562 13.88 14.37 -1.71
N LEU A 563 14.52 13.65 -2.62
CA LEU A 563 14.33 13.81 -4.06
C LEU A 563 13.47 12.70 -4.67
N SER A 564 12.67 13.08 -5.66
CA SER A 564 11.91 12.16 -6.50
C SER A 564 11.88 12.62 -7.94
N PHE A 565 12.03 11.70 -8.90
CA PHE A 565 12.19 11.99 -10.32
C PHE A 565 11.13 11.24 -11.16
N PRO A 566 9.84 11.61 -11.09
CA PRO A 566 8.81 10.98 -11.91
C PRO A 566 8.91 11.41 -13.38
N LEU A 567 8.99 10.42 -14.27
CA LEU A 567 8.82 10.58 -15.71
C LEU A 567 7.47 9.99 -16.13
N PHE A 568 6.69 10.75 -16.86
CA PHE A 568 5.36 10.40 -17.34
C PHE A 568 5.47 10.07 -18.82
N PHE A 569 5.11 8.84 -19.16
CA PHE A 569 5.14 8.30 -20.51
C PHE A 569 3.71 8.24 -21.03
N ASP A 570 3.34 9.21 -21.85
CA ASP A 570 1.96 9.45 -22.22
C ASP A 570 1.71 9.25 -23.72
N PRO A 571 0.44 9.15 -24.16
CA PRO A 571 0.11 9.18 -25.58
C PRO A 571 0.66 10.45 -26.23
N ASN A 572 0.89 10.40 -27.53
CA ASN A 572 1.12 11.58 -28.33
C ASN A 572 0.01 12.62 -28.06
N TYR A 573 0.36 13.89 -28.06
CA TYR A 573 -0.58 14.97 -27.75
C TYR A 573 -1.86 14.92 -28.60
N PHE A 574 -1.75 14.54 -29.87
CA PHE A 574 -2.89 14.45 -30.79
C PHE A 574 -3.57 13.07 -30.82
N ALA A 575 -3.14 12.13 -29.97
CA ALA A 575 -3.70 10.79 -29.95
C ALA A 575 -5.18 10.81 -29.55
N GLN A 576 -6.03 10.22 -30.38
CA GLN A 576 -7.42 9.95 -30.06
C GLN A 576 -7.52 8.61 -29.33
N VAL A 577 -7.57 8.66 -28.00
CA VAL A 577 -7.50 7.44 -27.19
C VAL A 577 -8.85 6.72 -27.18
N GLN A 578 -8.84 5.47 -27.63
CA GLN A 578 -10.02 4.59 -27.69
C GLN A 578 -9.94 3.47 -26.66
N PRO A 579 -11.09 2.99 -26.15
CA PRO A 579 -11.16 1.74 -25.40
C PRO A 579 -10.59 0.57 -26.21
N ILE A 580 -9.92 -0.35 -25.53
CA ILE A 580 -9.36 -1.57 -26.10
C ILE A 580 -10.50 -2.60 -26.20
N GLU A 581 -10.77 -3.04 -27.43
CA GLU A 581 -11.78 -4.06 -27.70
C GLU A 581 -11.36 -5.44 -27.21
N GLY A 582 -12.35 -6.28 -26.87
CA GLY A 582 -12.12 -7.69 -26.52
C GLY A 582 -11.65 -7.95 -25.09
N LEU A 583 -11.56 -6.92 -24.25
CA LEU A 583 -11.26 -7.08 -22.82
C LEU A 583 -12.52 -7.49 -22.02
N PRO A 584 -12.36 -8.23 -20.91
CA PRO A 584 -13.48 -8.57 -20.03
C PRO A 584 -14.18 -7.33 -19.47
N ALA A 585 -15.51 -7.34 -19.44
CA ALA A 585 -16.28 -6.28 -18.80
C ALA A 585 -16.06 -6.30 -17.28
N VAL A 586 -15.80 -5.14 -16.69
CA VAL A 586 -15.72 -4.95 -15.24
C VAL A 586 -17.06 -4.39 -14.75
N PRO A 587 -17.70 -4.98 -13.72
CA PRO A 587 -18.90 -4.40 -13.12
C PRO A 587 -18.55 -3.05 -12.49
N ASP A 588 -19.29 -2.00 -12.88
CA ASP A 588 -19.12 -0.62 -12.42
C ASP A 588 -17.71 -0.04 -12.65
N PRO A 589 -17.32 0.23 -13.91
CA PRO A 589 -16.02 0.82 -14.24
C PRO A 589 -15.93 2.30 -13.83
N ASP A 590 -17.03 2.92 -13.39
CA ASP A 590 -17.10 4.35 -13.09
C ASP A 590 -16.81 4.62 -11.61
N ASP A 591 -15.52 4.79 -11.30
CA ASP A 591 -15.03 5.14 -9.97
C ASP A 591 -15.02 6.67 -9.71
N SER A 592 -15.79 7.45 -10.48
CA SER A 592 -15.83 8.92 -10.34
C SER A 592 -16.17 9.40 -8.92
N ALA A 593 -16.87 8.58 -8.13
CA ALA A 593 -17.13 8.84 -6.72
C ALA A 593 -15.89 8.70 -5.80
N SER A 594 -14.89 7.91 -6.19
CA SER A 594 -13.62 7.74 -5.46
C SER A 594 -12.47 8.62 -5.97
N ARG A 595 -12.57 9.18 -7.19
CA ARG A 595 -11.58 10.12 -7.70
C ARG A 595 -11.72 11.51 -7.08
N TRP A 596 -10.59 12.12 -6.74
CA TRP A 596 -10.54 13.43 -6.09
C TRP A 596 -11.22 14.56 -6.90
N ASP A 597 -11.15 14.47 -8.23
CA ASP A 597 -11.61 15.50 -9.14
C ASP A 597 -13.03 15.26 -9.66
N LYS A 598 -13.65 14.17 -9.19
CA LYS A 598 -14.99 13.66 -9.55
C LYS A 598 -15.21 13.49 -11.06
N ALA A 599 -14.13 13.45 -11.86
CA ALA A 599 -14.24 13.29 -13.30
C ALA A 599 -14.40 11.81 -13.64
N ASN A 600 -15.43 11.49 -14.43
CA ASN A 600 -15.52 10.19 -15.07
C ASN A 600 -14.54 10.16 -16.26
N VAL A 601 -13.41 9.48 -16.10
CA VAL A 601 -12.39 9.35 -17.15
C VAL A 601 -12.94 8.55 -18.34
N HIS A 602 -13.92 7.66 -18.15
CA HIS A 602 -14.61 6.94 -19.22
C HIS A 602 -15.57 7.82 -20.05
N ALA A 603 -15.96 9.00 -19.55
CA ALA A 603 -16.81 9.93 -20.29
C ALA A 603 -16.05 10.85 -21.27
N PHE A 604 -14.71 10.90 -21.20
CA PHE A 604 -13.91 11.71 -22.11
C PHE A 604 -14.07 11.27 -23.57
N ASN A 605 -14.09 12.20 -24.53
CA ASN A 605 -14.00 11.92 -25.96
C ASN A 605 -13.21 13.05 -26.60
N GLY A 606 -12.09 12.75 -27.25
CA GLY A 606 -11.22 13.77 -27.85
C GLY A 606 -9.76 13.34 -27.95
N ILE A 607 -8.88 14.31 -28.18
CA ILE A 607 -7.42 14.11 -28.20
C ILE A 607 -6.82 14.18 -26.79
N TYR A 608 -5.74 13.43 -26.57
CA TYR A 608 -5.08 13.35 -25.26
C TYR A 608 -4.64 14.73 -24.72
N GLY A 609 -4.15 15.62 -25.59
CA GLY A 609 -3.69 16.96 -25.21
C GLY A 609 -4.78 17.80 -24.55
N ASP A 610 -6.00 17.74 -25.06
CA ASP A 610 -7.13 18.49 -24.48
C ASP A 610 -7.53 17.94 -23.11
N TYR A 611 -7.49 16.62 -22.96
CA TYR A 611 -7.69 15.96 -21.66
C TYR A 611 -6.65 16.44 -20.64
N LEU A 612 -5.37 16.42 -21.04
CA LEU A 612 -4.26 16.86 -20.20
C LEU A 612 -4.41 18.33 -19.79
N LEU A 613 -4.69 19.23 -20.72
CA LEU A 613 -4.85 20.66 -20.42
C LEU A 613 -6.03 20.95 -19.47
N ASN A 614 -7.14 20.23 -19.63
CA ASN A 614 -8.28 20.36 -18.73
C ASN A 614 -7.95 19.95 -17.28
N LYS A 615 -7.07 18.96 -17.10
CA LYS A 615 -6.59 18.55 -15.77
C LYS A 615 -5.54 19.52 -15.22
N VAL A 616 -4.54 19.87 -16.02
CA VAL A 616 -3.43 20.77 -15.64
C VAL A 616 -3.94 22.16 -15.26
N SER A 617 -4.94 22.69 -15.96
CA SER A 617 -5.53 24.00 -15.65
C SER A 617 -6.22 24.09 -14.29
N ARG A 618 -6.56 22.96 -13.65
CA ARG A 618 -7.05 22.92 -12.27
C ARG A 618 -5.92 23.09 -11.24
N VAL A 619 -4.72 22.61 -11.56
CA VAL A 619 -3.52 22.66 -10.72
C VAL A 619 -2.79 23.99 -10.90
N PHE A 620 -2.74 24.50 -12.14
CA PHE A 620 -2.11 25.76 -12.52
C PHE A 620 -3.11 26.67 -13.24
N PRO A 621 -3.91 27.46 -12.51
CA PRO A 621 -4.90 28.37 -13.11
C PRO A 621 -4.26 29.40 -14.06
N GLN A 622 -3.01 29.79 -13.79
CA GLN A 622 -2.23 30.73 -14.61
C GLN A 622 -1.90 30.15 -15.99
N LEU A 623 -1.67 28.83 -16.10
CA LEU A 623 -1.48 28.19 -17.41
C LEU A 623 -2.73 28.36 -18.27
N ARG A 624 -3.93 28.35 -17.71
CA ARG A 624 -5.17 28.57 -18.48
C ARG A 624 -5.25 29.98 -19.08
N GLN A 625 -4.58 30.98 -18.51
CA GLN A 625 -4.62 32.35 -19.01
C GLN A 625 -3.54 32.65 -20.06
N GLU A 626 -2.43 31.90 -20.03
CA GLU A 626 -1.29 32.10 -20.94
C GLU A 626 -1.20 31.02 -22.04
N VAL A 627 -1.79 29.84 -21.82
CA VAL A 627 -1.68 28.65 -22.69
C VAL A 627 -2.95 28.40 -23.50
N LEU A 628 -4.13 28.62 -22.92
CA LEU A 628 -5.45 28.61 -23.59
C LEU A 628 -5.86 30.04 -23.94
#